data_AF-A0A4S4AZ35-F1
#
_entry.id   AF-A0A4S4AZ35-F1
#
_cell.length_a   1.000
_cell.length_b   1.000
_cell.length_c   1.000
_cell.angle_alpha   90.00
_cell.angle_beta   90.00
_cell.angle_gamma   90.00
#
_symmetry.space_group_name_H-M   'P 1'
#
loop_
_entity.id
_entity.type
_entity.pdbx_description
1 polymer ?
#
loop_
_entity_poly.entity_id
_entity_poly.type
_entity_poly.pdbx_seq_one_letter_code
_entity_poly.pdbx_strand_id
1 'polypeptide(L)'
;MNVKASLAFVDTNILLYAHDRNAGDKQVRAAGLLASLWDTRSGVLSPQVLQEFFVNVTRKLSPPVGIAQAREIVRTYSLWVRRDSTPADILRASEIMELTGYSFWDSLILAAAEKAGAEVLYSEDMQHGQRTLGLAIVNPFAG
;
A
#
# COMPACT_ATOMS: atom_id res chain seq x y z
N MET A 1 9.80 18.69 -21.37
CA MET A 1 10.10 17.32 -20.89
C MET A 1 8.99 16.93 -19.94
N ASN A 2 8.20 15.89 -20.26
CA ASN A 2 7.16 15.41 -19.37
C ASN A 2 7.85 14.50 -18.34
N VAL A 3 8.20 15.03 -17.17
CA VAL A 3 8.71 14.20 -16.08
C VAL A 3 7.54 13.30 -15.67
N LYS A 4 7.59 12.03 -16.06
CA LYS A 4 6.62 11.03 -15.64
C LYS A 4 6.81 10.90 -14.12
N ALA A 5 5.79 11.26 -13.34
CA ALA A 5 5.84 11.05 -11.90
C ALA A 5 6.04 9.55 -11.62
N SER A 6 7.06 9.21 -10.82
CA SER A 6 7.32 7.85 -10.37
C SER A 6 6.10 7.29 -9.65
N LEU A 7 5.65 6.09 -10.03
CA LEU A 7 4.50 5.47 -9.38
C LEU A 7 4.89 5.00 -7.98
N ALA A 8 4.01 5.21 -7.01
CA ALA A 8 4.22 4.83 -5.62
C ALA A 8 3.16 3.84 -5.16
N PHE A 9 3.60 2.63 -4.82
CA PHE A 9 2.75 1.62 -4.25
C PHE A 9 2.56 1.89 -2.76
N VAL A 10 1.33 1.74 -2.28
CA VAL A 10 0.98 1.98 -0.89
C VAL A 10 0.50 0.69 -0.23
N ASP A 11 1.11 0.34 0.88
CA ASP A 11 0.76 -0.82 1.68
C ASP A 11 -0.50 -0.58 2.55
N THR A 12 -1.10 -1.64 3.07
CA THR A 12 -2.31 -1.62 3.88
C THR A 12 -2.12 -0.77 5.15
N ASN A 13 -0.98 -0.87 5.83
CA ASN A 13 -0.72 -0.13 7.08
C ASN A 13 -0.89 1.40 6.90
N ILE A 14 -0.42 1.96 5.80
CA ILE A 14 -0.57 3.40 5.48
C ILE A 14 -2.04 3.77 5.31
N LEU A 15 -2.81 2.97 4.58
CA LEU A 15 -4.25 3.20 4.41
C LEU A 15 -4.97 3.13 5.75
N LEU A 16 -4.61 2.17 6.61
CA LEU A 16 -5.22 2.04 7.93
C LEU A 16 -4.93 3.26 8.80
N TYR A 17 -3.68 3.72 8.85
CA TYR A 17 -3.34 4.91 9.63
C TYR A 17 -4.08 6.17 9.16
N ALA A 18 -4.28 6.35 7.86
CA ALA A 18 -5.03 7.50 7.36
C ALA A 18 -6.49 7.54 7.84
N HIS A 19 -7.08 6.37 8.15
CA HIS A 19 -8.47 6.22 8.60
C HIS A 19 -8.60 5.96 10.11
N ASP A 20 -7.51 5.71 10.83
CA ASP A 20 -7.49 5.53 12.28
C ASP A 20 -7.36 6.87 13.01
N ARG A 21 -8.46 7.33 13.63
CA ARG A 21 -8.48 8.58 14.40
C ARG A 21 -7.62 8.55 15.65
N ASN A 22 -7.24 7.36 16.13
CA ASN A 22 -6.41 7.20 17.32
C ASN A 22 -4.92 7.07 16.97
N ALA A 23 -4.54 7.06 15.70
CA ALA A 23 -3.15 6.89 15.28
C ALA A 23 -2.27 8.15 15.41
N GLY A 24 -2.82 9.27 15.93
CA GLY A 24 -2.07 10.49 16.25
C GLY A 24 -1.27 11.01 15.04
N ASP A 25 0.03 11.24 15.23
CA ASP A 25 0.91 11.77 14.18
C ASP A 25 0.98 10.87 12.94
N LYS A 26 0.84 9.55 13.11
CA LYS A 26 0.82 8.62 11.96
C LYS A 26 -0.41 8.86 11.08
N GLN A 27 -1.55 9.22 11.68
CA GLN A 27 -2.76 9.57 10.92
C GLN A 27 -2.51 10.79 10.04
N VAL A 28 -1.91 11.84 10.60
CA VAL A 28 -1.60 13.09 9.88
C VAL A 28 -0.62 12.83 8.74
N ARG A 29 0.47 12.10 9.01
CA ARG A 29 1.48 11.76 8.00
C ARG A 29 0.91 10.87 6.89
N ALA A 30 0.14 9.84 7.24
CA ALA A 30 -0.48 8.96 6.27
C ALA A 30 -1.51 9.70 5.40
N ALA A 31 -2.39 10.51 6.00
CA ALA A 31 -3.37 11.30 5.26
C ALA A 31 -2.69 12.32 4.32
N GLY A 32 -1.65 13.01 4.78
CA GLY A 32 -0.87 13.95 3.95
C GLY A 32 -0.16 13.25 2.79
N LEU A 33 0.42 12.07 3.04
CA LEU A 33 1.02 11.24 2.00
C LEU A 33 -0.02 10.86 0.93
N LEU A 34 -1.16 10.28 1.33
CA LEU A 34 -2.21 9.86 0.41
C LEU A 34 -2.77 11.04 -0.40
N ALA A 35 -2.96 12.20 0.22
CA ALA A 35 -3.39 13.42 -0.46
C ALA A 35 -2.40 13.83 -1.56
N SER A 36 -1.10 13.88 -1.24
CA SER A 36 -0.07 14.24 -2.23
C SER A 36 0.02 13.25 -3.41
N LEU A 37 -0.18 11.96 -3.15
CA LEU A 37 -0.24 10.92 -4.18
C LEU A 37 -1.50 11.06 -5.06
N TRP A 38 -2.60 11.56 -4.50
CA TRP A 38 -3.83 11.85 -5.24
C TRP A 38 -3.62 13.03 -6.19
N ASP A 39 -3.05 14.12 -5.68
CA ASP A 39 -2.77 15.35 -6.44
C ASP A 39 -1.82 15.09 -7.61
N THR A 40 -0.79 14.27 -7.37
CA THR A 40 0.22 13.90 -8.38
C THR A 40 -0.22 12.73 -9.28
N ARG A 41 -1.36 12.09 -8.99
CA ARG A 41 -1.87 10.90 -9.70
C ARG A 41 -0.86 9.75 -9.79
N SER A 42 -0.05 9.60 -8.76
CA SER A 42 1.08 8.67 -8.72
C SER A 42 0.83 7.43 -7.85
N GLY A 43 -0.19 7.47 -6.98
CA GLY A 43 -0.55 6.35 -6.11
C GLY A 43 -1.03 5.12 -6.89
N VAL A 44 -0.59 3.95 -6.46
CA VAL A 44 -1.02 2.64 -6.96
C VAL A 44 -1.25 1.65 -5.83
N LEU A 45 -2.18 0.72 -6.03
CA LEU A 45 -2.58 -0.31 -5.07
C LEU A 45 -2.79 -1.65 -5.77
N SER A 46 -2.96 -2.72 -4.98
CA SER A 46 -3.46 -4.01 -5.43
C SER A 46 -4.85 -4.33 -4.83
N PRO A 47 -5.61 -5.26 -5.44
CA PRO A 47 -6.82 -5.78 -4.82
C PRO A 47 -6.60 -6.38 -3.43
N GLN A 48 -5.42 -6.96 -3.15
CA GLN A 48 -5.09 -7.50 -1.84
C GLN A 48 -5.08 -6.41 -0.76
N VAL A 49 -4.42 -5.27 -1.03
CA VAL A 49 -4.39 -4.14 -0.10
C VAL A 49 -5.81 -3.66 0.24
N LEU A 50 -6.71 -3.61 -0.75
CA LEU A 50 -8.11 -3.21 -0.52
C LEU A 50 -8.89 -4.25 0.32
N GLN A 51 -8.62 -5.54 0.13
CA GLN A 51 -9.24 -6.61 0.91
C GLN A 51 -8.80 -6.54 2.38
N GLU A 52 -7.49 -6.44 2.61
CA GLU A 52 -6.94 -6.31 3.95
C GLU A 52 -7.43 -5.03 4.62
N PHE A 53 -7.42 -3.91 3.90
CA PHE A 53 -7.98 -2.64 4.38
C PHE A 53 -9.42 -2.83 4.85
N PHE A 54 -10.30 -3.36 3.99
CA PHE A 54 -11.72 -3.54 4.31
C PHE A 54 -11.94 -4.39 5.58
N VAL A 55 -11.23 -5.51 5.69
CA VAL A 55 -11.33 -6.40 6.86
C VAL A 55 -10.85 -5.69 8.13
N ASN A 56 -9.74 -4.95 8.06
CA ASN A 56 -9.17 -4.29 9.23
C ASN A 56 -10.01 -3.07 9.67
N VAL A 57 -10.48 -2.22 8.75
CA VAL A 57 -11.27 -1.03 9.13
C VAL A 57 -12.64 -1.37 9.71
N THR A 58 -13.25 -2.47 9.28
CA THR A 58 -14.58 -2.90 9.75
C THR A 58 -14.52 -3.71 11.05
N ARG A 59 -13.33 -4.17 11.48
CA ARG A 59 -13.19 -5.08 12.63
C ARG A 59 -12.19 -4.65 13.69
N LYS A 60 -11.08 -4.03 13.29
CA LYS A 60 -9.94 -3.75 14.18
C LYS A 60 -9.79 -2.28 14.55
N LEU A 61 -10.28 -1.34 13.74
CA LEU A 61 -10.30 0.06 14.11
C LEU A 61 -11.26 0.32 15.29
N SER A 62 -10.96 1.36 16.06
CA SER A 62 -11.75 1.75 17.23
C SER A 62 -12.15 3.23 17.15
N PRO A 63 -13.43 3.57 16.92
CA PRO A 63 -14.52 2.65 16.60
C PRO A 63 -14.35 2.04 15.19
N PRO A 64 -14.92 0.85 14.93
CA PRO A 64 -14.92 0.27 13.59
C PRO A 64 -15.66 1.15 12.58
N VAL A 65 -15.16 1.17 11.35
CA VAL A 65 -15.82 1.84 10.22
C VAL A 65 -17.02 1.00 9.78
N GLY A 66 -18.19 1.64 9.62
CA GLY A 66 -19.39 0.96 9.14
C GLY A 66 -19.22 0.40 7.73
N ILE A 67 -19.81 -0.77 7.44
CA ILE A 67 -19.65 -1.48 6.15
C ILE A 67 -19.97 -0.58 4.94
N ALA A 68 -21.02 0.24 5.01
CA ALA A 68 -21.40 1.14 3.93
C ALA A 68 -20.32 2.20 3.66
N GLN A 69 -19.74 2.77 4.72
CA GLN A 69 -18.65 3.74 4.62
C GLN A 69 -17.37 3.08 4.10
N ALA A 70 -17.02 1.89 4.61
CA ALA A 70 -15.86 1.14 4.15
C ALA A 70 -15.96 0.81 2.65
N ARG A 71 -17.16 0.49 2.14
CA ARG A 71 -17.40 0.26 0.71
C ARG A 71 -17.09 1.49 -0.15
N GLU A 72 -17.50 2.68 0.29
CA GLU A 72 -17.23 3.91 -0.46
C GLU A 72 -15.75 4.30 -0.43
N ILE A 73 -15.04 4.00 0.67
CA ILE A 73 -13.59 4.15 0.72
C ILE A 73 -12.91 3.18 -0.27
N VAL A 74 -13.33 1.91 -0.31
CA VAL A 74 -12.82 0.92 -1.27
C VAL A 74 -13.11 1.35 -2.71
N ARG A 75 -14.30 1.88 -3.02
CA ARG A 75 -14.65 2.42 -4.34
C ARG A 75 -13.74 3.57 -4.75
N THR A 76 -13.34 4.40 -3.79
CA THR A 76 -12.43 5.52 -4.04
C THR A 76 -11.03 5.00 -4.35
N TYR A 77 -10.49 4.12 -3.51
CA TYR A 77 -9.16 3.56 -3.71
C TYR A 77 -9.05 2.55 -4.87
N SER A 78 -10.16 1.97 -5.35
CA SER A 78 -10.12 1.11 -6.53
C SER A 78 -9.64 1.84 -7.79
N LEU A 79 -9.72 3.18 -7.81
CA LEU A 79 -9.16 4.00 -8.89
C LEU A 79 -7.62 3.94 -8.96
N TRP A 80 -6.96 3.49 -7.89
CA TRP A 80 -5.50 3.28 -7.85
C TRP A 80 -5.08 1.86 -8.20
N VAL A 81 -6.03 0.92 -8.33
CA VAL A 81 -5.73 -0.46 -8.75
C VAL A 81 -5.56 -0.49 -10.26
N ARG A 82 -4.32 -0.66 -10.72
CA ARG A 82 -3.98 -0.69 -12.16
C ARG A 82 -3.90 -2.10 -12.72
N ARG A 83 -3.74 -3.11 -11.86
CA ARG A 83 -3.52 -4.51 -12.22
C ARG A 83 -4.25 -5.41 -11.23
N ASP A 84 -4.93 -6.42 -11.75
CA ASP A 84 -5.58 -7.44 -10.92
C ASP A 84 -4.58 -8.44 -10.34
N SER A 85 -4.98 -9.07 -9.24
CA SER A 85 -4.28 -10.21 -8.65
C SER A 85 -4.57 -11.49 -9.43
N THR A 86 -3.54 -12.29 -9.64
CA THR A 86 -3.52 -13.49 -10.47
C THR A 86 -2.65 -14.57 -9.80
N PRO A 87 -2.80 -15.86 -10.14
CA PRO A 87 -1.93 -16.90 -9.61
C PRO A 87 -0.43 -16.69 -9.90
N ALA A 88 -0.09 -15.98 -10.98
CA ALA A 88 1.29 -15.62 -11.29
C ALA A 88 1.92 -14.72 -10.21
N ASP A 89 1.11 -13.90 -9.54
CA ASP A 89 1.59 -13.03 -8.46
C ASP A 89 1.98 -13.83 -7.22
N ILE A 90 1.28 -14.95 -6.97
CA ILE A 90 1.59 -15.88 -5.87
C ILE A 90 2.92 -16.58 -6.13
N LEU A 91 3.13 -17.05 -7.36
CA LEU A 91 4.40 -17.68 -7.76
C LEU A 91 5.54 -16.66 -7.64
N ARG A 92 5.33 -15.43 -8.16
CA ARG A 92 6.32 -14.36 -8.06
C ARG A 92 6.62 -13.98 -6.61
N ALA A 93 5.62 -13.91 -5.75
CA ALA A 93 5.80 -13.67 -4.32
C ALA A 93 6.64 -14.78 -3.66
N SER A 94 6.47 -16.04 -4.04
CA SER A 94 7.26 -17.14 -3.50
C SER A 94 8.74 -17.05 -3.90
N GLU A 95 9.04 -16.63 -5.13
CA GLU A 95 10.42 -16.35 -5.59
C GLU A 95 11.02 -15.18 -4.81
N ILE A 96 10.27 -14.09 -4.64
CA ILE A 96 10.72 -12.91 -3.90
C ILE A 96 10.99 -13.26 -2.43
N MET A 97 10.15 -14.08 -1.81
CA MET A 97 10.32 -14.58 -0.46
C MET A 97 11.64 -15.35 -0.31
N GLU A 98 11.95 -16.24 -1.26
CA GLU A 98 13.22 -16.98 -1.26
C GLU A 98 14.42 -16.04 -1.43
N LEU A 99 14.31 -15.04 -2.30
CA LEU A 99 15.39 -14.09 -2.60
C LEU A 99 15.66 -13.07 -1.48
N THR A 100 14.63 -12.68 -0.74
CA THR A 100 14.70 -11.54 0.20
C THR A 100 14.57 -11.94 1.67
N GLY A 101 13.99 -13.10 1.96
CA GLY A 101 13.67 -13.54 3.32
C GLY A 101 12.47 -12.83 3.96
N TYR A 102 11.77 -11.96 3.23
CA TYR A 102 10.51 -11.37 3.71
C TYR A 102 9.41 -12.42 3.88
N SER A 103 8.37 -12.11 4.65
CA SER A 103 7.21 -13.00 4.73
C SER A 103 6.54 -13.16 3.36
N PHE A 104 5.72 -14.19 3.20
CA PHE A 104 4.97 -14.37 1.95
C PHE A 104 4.07 -13.16 1.65
N TRP A 105 3.42 -12.57 2.66
CA TRP A 105 2.52 -11.43 2.49
C TRP A 105 3.27 -10.17 2.06
N ASP A 106 4.40 -9.88 2.70
CA ASP A 106 5.31 -8.80 2.31
C ASP A 106 5.84 -9.00 0.89
N SER A 107 6.20 -10.23 0.55
CA SER A 107 6.67 -10.60 -0.79
C SER A 107 5.58 -10.46 -1.85
N LEU A 108 4.30 -10.68 -1.48
CA LEU A 108 3.16 -10.47 -2.37
C LEU A 108 2.88 -8.98 -2.61
N ILE A 109 3.09 -8.13 -1.60
CA ILE A 109 3.08 -6.67 -1.77
C ILE A 109 4.20 -6.22 -2.73
N LEU A 110 5.41 -6.75 -2.55
CA LEU A 110 6.54 -6.47 -3.46
C LEU A 110 6.25 -6.92 -4.90
N ALA A 111 5.70 -8.13 -5.09
CA ALA A 111 5.29 -8.62 -6.41
C ALA A 111 4.24 -7.72 -7.06
N ALA A 112 3.25 -7.27 -6.29
CA ALA A 112 2.20 -6.38 -6.77
C ALA A 112 2.76 -4.99 -7.14
N ALA A 113 3.68 -4.46 -6.35
CA ALA A 113 4.36 -3.19 -6.61
C ALA A 113 5.23 -3.26 -7.88
N GLU A 114 6.01 -4.34 -8.04
CA GLU A 114 6.78 -4.65 -9.24
C GLU A 114 5.87 -4.71 -10.48
N LYS A 115 4.78 -5.48 -10.42
CA LYS A 115 3.80 -5.62 -11.50
C LYS A 115 3.08 -4.32 -11.86
N ALA A 116 2.85 -3.45 -10.88
CA ALA A 116 2.26 -2.13 -11.09
C ALA A 116 3.25 -1.13 -11.73
N GLY A 117 4.54 -1.48 -11.81
CA GLY A 117 5.60 -0.60 -12.28
C GLY A 117 5.88 0.54 -11.30
N ALA A 118 5.70 0.28 -9.99
CA ALA A 118 6.06 1.23 -8.95
C ALA A 118 7.58 1.35 -8.83
N GLU A 119 8.05 2.53 -8.43
CA GLU A 119 9.46 2.79 -8.11
C GLU A 119 9.65 3.01 -6.60
N VAL A 120 8.56 3.30 -5.88
CA VAL A 120 8.52 3.50 -4.43
C VAL A 120 7.46 2.59 -3.83
N LEU A 121 7.77 1.99 -2.69
CA LEU A 121 6.82 1.28 -1.83
C LEU A 121 6.76 1.97 -0.47
N TYR A 122 5.58 2.48 -0.11
CA TYR A 122 5.31 3.00 1.23
C TYR A 122 4.78 1.91 2.14
N SER A 123 5.57 1.51 3.13
CA SER A 123 5.21 0.49 4.12
C SER A 123 5.88 0.78 5.47
N GLU A 124 5.16 0.55 6.57
CA GLU A 124 5.74 0.58 7.91
C GLU A 124 6.54 -0.69 8.23
N ASP A 125 6.04 -1.85 7.80
CA ASP A 125 6.49 -3.17 8.24
C ASP A 125 7.79 -3.63 7.54
N MET A 126 8.19 -2.93 6.47
CA MET A 126 9.42 -3.21 5.72
C MET A 126 10.57 -2.25 6.08
N GLN A 127 11.80 -2.68 5.81
CA GLN A 127 13.00 -1.93 6.17
C GLN A 127 13.12 -0.62 5.36
N HIS A 128 12.99 0.50 6.07
CA HIS A 128 13.18 1.82 5.48
C HIS A 128 14.56 2.00 4.85
N GLY A 129 14.61 2.60 3.66
CA GLY A 129 15.85 2.90 2.94
C GLY A 129 16.40 1.73 2.14
N GLN A 130 15.82 0.54 2.27
CA GLN A 130 16.17 -0.61 1.44
C GLN A 130 15.71 -0.39 -0.01
N ARG A 131 16.52 -0.90 -0.94
CA ARG A 131 16.13 -1.05 -2.34
C ARG A 131 16.10 -2.52 -2.71
N THR A 132 15.01 -2.98 -3.30
CA THR A 132 14.86 -4.36 -3.78
C THR A 132 13.97 -4.36 -5.01
N LEU A 133 14.23 -5.21 -6.01
CA LEU A 133 13.41 -5.32 -7.23
C LEU A 133 13.19 -3.96 -7.96
N GLY A 134 14.16 -3.05 -7.87
CA GLY A 134 14.04 -1.69 -8.39
C GLY A 134 13.20 -0.72 -7.54
N LEU A 135 12.46 -1.22 -6.54
CA LEU A 135 11.64 -0.45 -5.60
C LEU A 135 12.49 0.16 -4.49
N ALA A 136 12.23 1.43 -4.17
CA ALA A 136 12.70 2.07 -2.95
C ALA A 136 11.66 1.92 -1.84
N ILE A 137 12.02 1.30 -0.73
CA ILE A 137 11.13 1.10 0.42
C ILE A 137 11.22 2.29 1.36
N VAL A 138 10.08 2.92 1.61
CA VAL A 138 9.97 4.13 2.43
C VAL A 138 8.95 3.92 3.55
N ASN A 139 9.40 3.97 4.80
CA ASN A 139 8.51 4.10 5.94
C ASN A 139 8.30 5.60 6.19
N PRO A 140 7.10 6.16 5.95
CA PRO A 140 6.84 7.59 6.12
C PRO A 140 6.83 8.04 7.59
N PHE A 141 6.96 7.10 8.53
CA PHE A 141 6.97 7.34 9.97
C PHE A 141 8.37 7.26 10.58
N ALA A 142 9.41 6.94 9.78
CA ALA A 142 10.78 6.73 10.27
C ALA A 142 11.58 8.03 10.59
N GLY A 143 10.92 9.07 11.10
CA GLY A 143 11.55 10.36 11.42
C GLY A 143 10.86 11.11 12.55
#